data_AF-A0A0L0P404-F1
#
_entry.id   AF-A0A0L0P404-F1
#
_cell.length_a   1.000
_cell.length_b   1.000
_cell.length_c   1.000
_cell.angle_alpha   90.00
_cell.angle_beta   90.00
_cell.angle_gamma   90.00
#
_symmetry.space_group_name_H-M   'P 1'
#
loop_
_entity.id
_entity.type
_entity.pdbx_description
1 polymer ?
#
loop_
_entity_poly.entity_id
_entity_poly.type
_entity_poly.pdbx_seq_one_letter_code
_entity_poly.pdbx_strand_id
1 'polypeptide(L)'
;METFCLLPPELQALTLYFLENEALDRLFELSSLLRDGPVDSPYLMLQHQALWAKYYRTNLVMLNSEEFQKFSLEELEYLVENDLIISPSEITVVLFDFTDYTNSVSFLYTMFRKYFPQLKRFTRNFSVQLLLVESVPVENTLLKLLFEPLCSSEYNVNWFTIKYHPGMGKKARDPGSLRFQPKELLQPGNEIAITNLQLHLFNSTHLLKHLVDESGCFYCSNLKSLDLSFNNITDHILETLRLPALLEHLNLSNNLLKIVTNRTFKFHHLNNLKSLNLSNNNIMKLELHDHQSTEHDSHYALEQINLAGNLLTGYRCLSECNLFREVRYIDLSKNLIENLTPFPFLAVMIDVSGNYFALHGHQMVGVFPRGLRKLCVSAAMPTDQCYGEFARFLILEAELWNLVELQICGVNRELPREVL
;
A
#
# COMPACT_ATOMS: atom_id res chain seq x y z
N MET A 1 22.58 12.88 -40.08
CA MET A 1 22.29 11.43 -40.20
C MET A 1 23.54 10.65 -40.58
N GLU A 2 24.25 10.97 -41.66
CA GLU A 2 25.45 10.22 -42.08
C GLU A 2 26.51 10.07 -40.97
N THR A 3 26.85 11.15 -40.25
CA THR A 3 27.81 11.09 -39.13
C THR A 3 27.30 10.26 -37.94
N PHE A 4 25.97 10.21 -37.74
CA PHE A 4 25.35 9.43 -36.68
C PHE A 4 25.34 7.93 -37.00
N CYS A 5 25.03 7.58 -38.25
CA CYS A 5 25.05 6.20 -38.73
C CYS A 5 26.46 5.57 -38.69
N LEU A 6 27.52 6.39 -38.68
CA LEU A 6 28.91 5.96 -38.55
C LEU A 6 29.34 5.67 -37.09
N LEU A 7 28.53 6.06 -36.10
CA LEU A 7 28.82 5.75 -34.71
C LEU A 7 28.62 4.25 -34.42
N PRO A 8 29.39 3.67 -33.47
CA PRO A 8 29.09 2.37 -32.90
C PRO A 8 27.65 2.29 -32.35
N PRO A 9 26.98 1.12 -32.42
CA PRO A 9 25.60 0.95 -31.95
C PRO A 9 25.37 1.42 -30.50
N GLU A 10 26.37 1.27 -29.62
CA GLU A 10 26.29 1.69 -28.23
C GLU A 10 26.24 3.22 -28.10
N LEU A 11 27.01 3.93 -28.92
CA LEU A 11 26.99 5.40 -28.95
C LEU A 11 25.75 5.94 -29.65
N GLN A 12 25.21 5.22 -30.64
CA GLN A 12 23.91 5.53 -31.23
C GLN A 12 22.82 5.43 -30.16
N ALA A 13 22.72 4.29 -29.46
CA ALA A 13 21.75 4.08 -28.39
C ALA A 13 21.87 5.12 -27.27
N LEU A 14 23.10 5.43 -26.83
CA LEU A 14 23.35 6.46 -25.82
C LEU A 14 22.91 7.85 -26.28
N THR A 15 23.15 8.21 -27.54
CA THR A 15 22.73 9.50 -28.08
C THR A 15 21.20 9.59 -28.15
N LEU A 16 20.54 8.52 -28.61
CA LEU A 16 19.07 8.46 -28.69
C LEU A 16 18.43 8.53 -27.31
N TYR A 17 19.06 7.96 -26.30
CA TYR A 17 18.59 8.01 -24.92
C TYR A 17 18.46 9.44 -24.36
N PHE A 18 19.28 10.39 -24.83
CA PHE A 18 19.20 11.79 -24.39
C PHE A 18 18.14 12.62 -25.14
N LEU A 19 17.46 12.03 -26.13
CA LEU A 19 16.36 12.68 -26.81
C LEU A 19 15.05 12.50 -26.05
N GLU A 20 14.18 13.50 -26.10
CA GLU A 20 12.82 13.40 -25.56
C GLU A 20 11.99 12.40 -26.37
N ASN A 21 11.02 11.73 -25.73
CA ASN A 21 10.16 10.74 -26.40
C ASN A 21 9.42 11.33 -27.61
N GLU A 22 8.93 12.56 -27.52
CA GLU A 22 8.29 13.26 -28.65
C GLU A 22 9.27 13.50 -29.82
N ALA A 23 10.54 13.77 -29.50
CA ALA A 23 11.58 13.94 -30.49
C ALA A 23 11.92 12.60 -31.16
N LEU A 24 12.01 11.51 -30.40
CA LEU A 24 12.19 10.16 -30.94
C LEU A 24 11.04 9.77 -31.87
N ASP A 25 9.78 9.98 -31.45
CA ASP A 25 8.60 9.69 -32.26
C ASP A 25 8.59 10.49 -33.57
N ARG A 26 8.91 11.78 -33.51
CA ARG A 26 8.93 12.66 -34.69
C ARG A 26 10.11 12.38 -35.64
N LEU A 27 11.31 12.17 -35.10
CA LEU A 27 12.53 12.03 -35.91
C LEU A 27 12.64 10.68 -36.60
N PHE A 28 12.09 9.62 -35.99
CA PHE A 28 12.19 8.24 -36.48
C PHE A 28 10.84 7.69 -36.96
N GLU A 29 9.79 8.51 -36.95
CA GLU A 29 8.44 8.15 -37.36
C GLU A 29 7.95 6.87 -36.65
N LEU A 30 8.22 6.74 -35.35
CA LEU A 30 7.97 5.49 -34.62
C LEU A 30 6.48 5.11 -34.63
N SER A 31 5.59 6.10 -34.63
CA SER A 31 4.14 5.86 -34.67
C SER A 31 3.62 5.30 -36.01
N SER A 32 4.34 5.50 -37.12
CA SER A 32 3.98 4.87 -38.41
C SER A 32 4.56 3.46 -38.46
N LEU A 33 5.79 3.27 -37.98
CA LEU A 33 6.41 1.94 -37.87
C LEU A 33 5.54 0.95 -37.09
N LEU A 34 4.96 1.40 -35.98
CA LEU A 34 4.14 0.59 -35.09
C LEU A 34 2.73 0.32 -35.64
N ARG A 35 2.20 1.18 -36.52
CA ARG A 35 0.84 1.04 -37.10
C ARG A 35 0.81 0.32 -38.44
N ASP A 36 1.73 0.68 -39.33
CA ASP A 36 1.70 0.25 -40.74
C ASP A 36 2.69 -0.89 -41.02
N GLY A 37 3.48 -1.29 -40.02
CA GLY A 37 4.54 -2.28 -40.15
C GLY A 37 5.78 -1.72 -40.89
N PRO A 38 6.82 -2.55 -41.08
CA PRO A 38 8.02 -2.11 -41.77
C PRO A 38 7.73 -1.91 -43.27
N VAL A 39 7.46 -0.67 -43.67
CA VAL A 39 7.60 -0.26 -45.08
C VAL A 39 9.10 -0.26 -45.38
N ASP A 40 9.54 -0.82 -46.52
CA ASP A 40 10.95 -0.93 -46.96
C ASP A 40 11.75 0.36 -46.66
N SER A 41 12.32 0.43 -45.45
CA SER A 41 12.96 1.62 -44.89
C SER A 41 14.43 1.28 -44.68
N PRO A 42 15.35 2.02 -45.32
CA PRO A 42 16.78 1.82 -45.11
C PRO A 42 17.22 2.18 -43.68
N TYR A 43 16.33 2.77 -42.87
CA TYR A 43 16.60 3.20 -41.50
C TYR A 43 15.97 2.29 -40.43
N LEU A 44 15.45 1.12 -40.81
CA LEU A 44 14.74 0.23 -39.88
C LEU A 44 15.53 -0.07 -38.58
N MET A 45 16.82 -0.37 -38.71
CA MET A 45 17.70 -0.61 -37.56
C MET A 45 17.78 0.61 -36.61
N LEU A 46 17.87 1.82 -37.16
CA LEU A 46 17.89 3.06 -36.39
C LEU A 46 16.54 3.34 -35.72
N GLN A 47 15.44 3.01 -36.39
CA GLN A 47 14.10 3.11 -35.81
C GLN A 47 13.93 2.13 -34.65
N HIS A 48 14.47 0.90 -34.76
CA HIS A 48 14.50 -0.07 -33.65
C HIS A 48 15.36 0.39 -32.48
N GLN A 49 16.52 0.99 -32.73
CA GLN A 49 17.34 1.59 -31.67
C GLN A 49 16.64 2.77 -30.98
N ALA A 50 15.93 3.61 -31.75
CA ALA A 50 15.14 4.71 -31.20
C ALA A 50 13.96 4.19 -30.36
N LEU A 51 13.31 3.12 -30.79
CA LEU A 51 12.25 2.43 -30.04
C LEU A 51 12.78 1.85 -28.72
N TRP A 52 13.97 1.25 -28.74
CA TRP A 52 14.64 0.78 -27.52
C TRP A 52 14.93 1.94 -26.56
N ALA A 53 15.48 3.05 -27.07
CA ALA A 53 15.81 4.23 -26.27
C ALA A 53 14.55 4.84 -25.63
N LYS A 54 13.43 4.91 -26.36
CA LYS A 54 12.13 5.41 -25.89
C LYS A 54 11.64 4.69 -24.62
N TYR A 55 11.89 3.38 -24.52
CA TYR A 55 11.40 2.55 -23.40
C TYR A 55 12.47 2.19 -22.37
N TYR A 56 13.72 2.66 -22.55
CA TYR A 56 14.82 2.32 -21.67
C TYR A 56 14.63 2.92 -20.27
N ARG A 57 14.58 2.06 -19.25
CA ARG A 57 14.37 2.43 -17.83
C ARG A 57 13.10 3.25 -17.55
N THR A 58 12.10 3.16 -18.42
CA THR A 58 10.78 3.76 -18.20
C THR A 58 9.82 2.77 -17.54
N ASN A 59 8.79 3.26 -16.84
CA ASN A 59 7.64 2.44 -16.46
C ASN A 59 6.69 2.33 -17.66
N LEU A 60 6.55 1.13 -18.18
CA LEU A 60 5.70 0.84 -19.31
C LEU A 60 4.30 0.48 -18.80
N VAL A 61 3.33 1.35 -19.07
CA VAL A 61 1.96 1.24 -18.57
C VAL A 61 1.04 0.76 -19.68
N MET A 62 0.47 -0.43 -19.50
CA MET A 62 -0.50 -1.03 -20.41
C MET A 62 -1.90 -0.91 -19.81
N LEU A 63 -2.81 -0.29 -20.55
CA LEU A 63 -4.18 0.00 -20.11
C LEU A 63 -5.17 -0.54 -21.16
N ASN A 64 -6.34 -0.99 -20.71
CA ASN A 64 -7.47 -1.38 -21.56
C ASN A 64 -8.34 -0.19 -22.04
N SER A 65 -7.87 1.05 -21.86
CA SER A 65 -8.55 2.26 -22.34
C SER A 65 -7.61 3.06 -23.23
N GLU A 66 -8.07 3.39 -24.44
CA GLU A 66 -7.30 4.14 -25.44
C GLU A 66 -7.05 5.60 -25.01
N GLU A 67 -7.92 6.16 -24.16
CA GLU A 67 -7.86 7.58 -23.76
C GLU A 67 -6.61 7.92 -22.91
N PHE A 68 -6.04 6.94 -22.22
CA PHE A 68 -4.92 7.13 -21.29
C PHE A 68 -3.75 6.19 -21.58
N GLN A 69 -3.75 5.53 -22.75
CA GLN A 69 -2.76 4.53 -23.10
C GLN A 69 -1.40 5.18 -23.39
N LYS A 70 -0.37 4.78 -22.64
CA LYS A 70 1.03 5.15 -22.93
C LYS A 70 1.77 4.12 -23.77
N PHE A 71 1.31 2.86 -23.74
CA PHE A 71 1.85 1.76 -24.53
C PHE A 71 0.71 0.81 -24.94
N SER A 72 0.55 0.56 -26.23
CA SER A 72 -0.58 -0.22 -26.76
C SER A 72 -0.27 -1.71 -26.96
N LEU A 73 -1.32 -2.52 -27.10
CA LEU A 73 -1.17 -3.94 -27.45
C LEU A 73 -0.60 -4.11 -28.87
N GLU A 74 -0.90 -3.21 -29.79
CA GLU A 74 -0.37 -3.22 -31.16
C GLU A 74 1.14 -2.97 -31.14
N GLU A 75 1.60 -2.02 -30.30
CA GLU A 75 3.03 -1.78 -30.11
C GLU A 75 3.74 -3.00 -29.52
N LEU A 76 3.08 -3.71 -28.58
CA LEU A 76 3.60 -4.96 -28.05
C LEU A 76 3.68 -6.06 -29.12
N GLU A 77 2.65 -6.20 -29.94
CA GLU A 77 2.60 -7.15 -31.04
C GLU A 77 3.73 -6.91 -32.02
N TYR A 78 3.97 -5.66 -32.41
CA TYR A 78 5.09 -5.28 -33.27
C TYR A 78 6.43 -5.71 -32.67
N LEU A 79 6.67 -5.41 -31.38
CA LEU A 79 7.93 -5.81 -30.71
C LEU A 79 8.11 -7.33 -30.72
N VAL A 80 7.04 -8.08 -30.45
CA VAL A 80 7.07 -9.54 -30.37
C VAL A 80 7.29 -10.16 -31.75
N GLU A 81 6.59 -9.69 -32.78
CA GLU A 81 6.70 -10.19 -34.16
C GLU A 81 8.08 -9.93 -34.78
N ASN A 82 8.72 -8.83 -34.38
CA ASN A 82 10.06 -8.45 -34.87
C ASN A 82 11.20 -8.89 -33.91
N ASP A 83 10.91 -9.68 -32.88
CA ASP A 83 11.86 -10.14 -31.85
C ASP A 83 12.68 -9.00 -31.18
N LEU A 84 12.05 -7.83 -31.03
CA LEU A 84 12.66 -6.65 -30.44
C LEU A 84 12.56 -6.70 -28.92
N ILE A 85 13.72 -6.62 -28.26
CA ILE A 85 13.82 -6.62 -26.80
C ILE A 85 14.02 -5.19 -26.30
N ILE A 86 13.04 -4.67 -25.57
CA ILE A 86 13.16 -3.40 -24.83
C ILE A 86 13.54 -3.65 -23.37
N SER A 87 13.95 -2.60 -22.64
CA SER A 87 14.42 -2.72 -21.25
C SER A 87 13.76 -1.68 -20.31
N PRO A 88 12.43 -1.78 -20.08
CA PRO A 88 11.74 -0.95 -19.10
C PRO A 88 12.19 -1.28 -17.67
N SER A 89 12.05 -0.33 -16.76
CA SER A 89 12.34 -0.56 -15.33
C SER A 89 11.25 -1.41 -14.66
N GLU A 90 10.01 -1.27 -15.13
CA GLU A 90 8.81 -1.90 -14.61
C GLU A 90 7.75 -1.96 -15.71
N ILE A 91 6.90 -2.99 -15.68
CA ILE A 91 5.68 -3.07 -16.48
C ILE A 91 4.48 -2.99 -15.54
N THR A 92 3.62 -2.02 -15.78
CA THR A 92 2.36 -1.84 -15.04
C THR A 92 1.19 -2.23 -15.92
N VAL A 93 0.40 -3.22 -15.49
CA VAL A 93 -0.87 -3.58 -16.12
C VAL A 93 -1.99 -2.92 -15.34
N VAL A 94 -2.70 -2.00 -15.98
CA VAL A 94 -3.83 -1.29 -15.39
C VAL A 94 -5.10 -1.73 -16.12
N LEU A 95 -6.09 -2.13 -15.35
CA LEU A 95 -7.44 -2.36 -15.82
C LEU A 95 -8.32 -1.22 -15.32
N PHE A 96 -8.90 -0.47 -16.24
CA PHE A 96 -9.76 0.67 -16.01
C PHE A 96 -11.13 0.43 -16.63
N ASP A 97 -12.18 0.88 -15.94
CA ASP A 97 -13.57 0.76 -16.38
C ASP A 97 -14.00 -0.68 -16.69
N PHE A 98 -14.25 -1.44 -15.63
CA PHE A 98 -14.73 -2.81 -15.71
C PHE A 98 -16.24 -2.93 -16.04
N THR A 99 -16.88 -1.87 -16.56
CA THR A 99 -18.28 -1.94 -17.01
C THR A 99 -18.43 -2.72 -18.32
N ASP A 100 -17.43 -2.66 -19.19
CA ASP A 100 -17.31 -3.52 -20.36
C ASP A 100 -16.58 -4.81 -19.97
N TYR A 101 -17.35 -5.73 -19.38
CA TYR A 101 -16.83 -6.98 -18.84
C TYR A 101 -16.12 -7.81 -19.91
N THR A 102 -16.71 -7.92 -21.11
CA THR A 102 -16.17 -8.73 -22.21
C THR A 102 -14.81 -8.22 -22.66
N ASN A 103 -14.68 -6.91 -22.92
CA ASN A 103 -13.40 -6.34 -23.33
C ASN A 103 -12.36 -6.39 -22.22
N SER A 104 -12.77 -6.13 -20.98
CA SER A 104 -11.87 -6.18 -19.83
C SER A 104 -11.31 -7.58 -19.59
N VAL A 105 -12.14 -8.61 -19.67
CA VAL A 105 -11.68 -9.99 -19.53
C VAL A 105 -10.83 -10.43 -20.72
N SER A 106 -11.19 -10.04 -21.94
CA SER A 106 -10.39 -10.32 -23.14
C SER A 106 -8.98 -9.70 -23.05
N PHE A 107 -8.91 -8.43 -22.60
CA PHE A 107 -7.65 -7.74 -22.35
C PHE A 107 -6.81 -8.47 -21.31
N LEU A 108 -7.39 -8.80 -20.15
CA LEU A 108 -6.67 -9.52 -19.10
C LEU A 108 -6.18 -10.89 -19.56
N TYR A 109 -7.03 -11.66 -20.23
CA TYR A 109 -6.67 -12.97 -20.76
C TYR A 109 -5.50 -12.85 -21.75
N THR A 110 -5.58 -11.89 -22.67
CA THR A 110 -4.55 -11.64 -23.66
C THR A 110 -3.24 -11.22 -22.98
N MET A 111 -3.31 -10.27 -22.05
CA MET A 111 -2.14 -9.79 -21.30
C MET A 111 -1.46 -10.88 -20.48
N PHE A 112 -2.21 -11.54 -19.61
CA PHE A 112 -1.65 -12.48 -18.63
C PHE A 112 -1.34 -13.86 -19.23
N ARG A 113 -2.09 -14.31 -20.25
CA ARG A 113 -1.88 -15.64 -20.85
C ARG A 113 -1.01 -15.61 -22.11
N LYS A 114 -1.23 -14.64 -23.02
CA LYS A 114 -0.49 -14.56 -24.29
C LYS A 114 0.82 -13.81 -24.11
N TYR A 115 0.78 -12.62 -23.51
CA TYR A 115 1.94 -11.72 -23.50
C TYR A 115 2.85 -11.85 -22.28
N PHE A 116 2.33 -12.18 -21.10
CA PHE A 116 3.12 -12.29 -19.87
C PHE A 116 4.39 -13.15 -20.01
N PRO A 117 4.36 -14.34 -20.66
CA PRO A 117 5.56 -15.14 -20.88
C PRO A 117 6.63 -14.47 -21.76
N GLN A 118 6.25 -13.49 -22.58
CA GLN A 118 7.15 -12.71 -23.45
C GLN A 118 7.67 -11.47 -22.73
N LEU A 119 6.82 -10.81 -21.94
CA LEU A 119 7.17 -9.61 -21.16
C LEU A 119 8.29 -9.86 -20.15
N LYS A 120 8.46 -11.11 -19.70
CA LYS A 120 9.59 -11.50 -18.85
C LYS A 120 10.97 -11.28 -19.49
N ARG A 121 11.03 -11.21 -20.83
CA ARG A 121 12.26 -10.89 -21.57
C ARG A 121 12.65 -9.42 -21.39
N PHE A 122 11.69 -8.56 -21.07
CA PHE A 122 11.88 -7.12 -20.96
C PHE A 122 12.25 -6.70 -19.52
N THR A 123 11.54 -7.24 -18.53
CA THR A 123 11.80 -6.97 -17.11
C THR A 123 11.24 -8.07 -16.21
N ARG A 124 11.72 -8.12 -14.96
CA ARG A 124 11.19 -8.97 -13.88
C ARG A 124 10.27 -8.22 -12.92
N ASN A 125 10.21 -6.89 -13.00
CA ASN A 125 9.41 -6.06 -12.11
C ASN A 125 8.05 -5.76 -12.74
N PHE A 126 7.00 -6.18 -12.06
CA PHE A 126 5.63 -6.01 -12.51
C PHE A 126 4.79 -5.32 -11.44
N SER A 127 3.77 -4.61 -11.89
CA SER A 127 2.74 -4.05 -11.03
C SER A 127 1.37 -4.19 -11.68
N VAL A 128 0.34 -4.37 -10.85
CA VAL A 128 -1.02 -4.63 -11.32
C VAL A 128 -2.00 -3.73 -10.59
N GLN A 129 -2.80 -2.99 -11.36
CA GLN A 129 -3.88 -2.13 -10.85
C GLN A 129 -5.21 -2.52 -11.44
N LEU A 130 -6.20 -2.81 -10.61
CA LEU A 130 -7.58 -2.96 -11.01
C LEU A 130 -8.38 -1.79 -10.45
N LEU A 131 -8.89 -0.94 -11.35
CA LEU A 131 -9.76 0.18 -11.06
C LEU A 131 -11.18 -0.21 -11.47
N LEU A 132 -11.92 -0.70 -10.48
CA LEU A 132 -13.23 -1.29 -10.66
C LEU A 132 -14.33 -0.28 -10.35
N VAL A 133 -15.49 -0.48 -10.96
CA VAL A 133 -16.70 0.29 -10.67
C VAL A 133 -17.45 -0.32 -9.49
N GLU A 134 -17.95 0.53 -8.58
CA GLU A 134 -18.77 0.12 -7.45
C GLU A 134 -19.93 -0.80 -7.88
N SER A 135 -20.19 -1.86 -7.10
CA SER A 135 -21.20 -2.88 -7.37
C SER A 135 -20.92 -3.89 -8.49
N VAL A 136 -19.74 -3.86 -9.13
CA VAL A 136 -19.34 -4.92 -10.08
C VAL A 136 -18.57 -6.02 -9.34
N PRO A 137 -19.15 -7.21 -9.13
CA PRO A 137 -18.41 -8.31 -8.53
C PRO A 137 -17.29 -8.75 -9.48
N VAL A 138 -16.08 -8.91 -8.96
CA VAL A 138 -15.02 -9.59 -9.73
C VAL A 138 -15.30 -11.09 -9.66
N GLU A 139 -15.50 -11.72 -10.81
CA GLU A 139 -15.66 -13.17 -10.86
C GLU A 139 -14.38 -13.85 -10.35
N ASN A 140 -14.56 -14.85 -9.50
CA ASN A 140 -13.47 -15.65 -8.93
C ASN A 140 -12.52 -16.20 -10.00
N THR A 141 -13.04 -16.58 -11.16
CA THR A 141 -12.25 -17.10 -12.28
C THR A 141 -11.28 -16.05 -12.83
N LEU A 142 -11.68 -14.78 -12.86
CA LEU A 142 -10.82 -13.72 -13.35
C LEU A 142 -9.66 -13.45 -12.38
N LEU A 143 -9.94 -13.46 -11.08
CA LEU A 143 -8.91 -13.36 -10.04
C LEU A 143 -7.88 -14.49 -10.16
N LYS A 144 -8.32 -15.71 -10.50
CA LYS A 144 -7.40 -16.83 -10.74
C LYS A 144 -6.46 -16.56 -11.91
N LEU A 145 -6.99 -16.08 -13.05
CA LEU A 145 -6.16 -15.75 -14.21
C LEU A 145 -5.15 -14.63 -13.92
N LEU A 146 -5.48 -13.72 -13.00
CA LEU A 146 -4.57 -12.66 -12.57
C LEU A 146 -3.44 -13.18 -11.68
N PHE A 147 -3.72 -14.11 -10.77
CA PHE A 147 -2.72 -14.60 -9.84
C PHE A 147 -1.82 -15.70 -10.42
N GLU A 148 -2.32 -16.54 -11.33
CA GLU A 148 -1.57 -17.67 -11.89
C GLU A 148 -0.19 -17.28 -12.43
N PRO A 149 -0.03 -16.25 -13.28
CA PRO A 149 1.28 -15.87 -13.80
C PRO A 149 2.20 -15.25 -12.74
N LEU A 150 1.65 -14.74 -11.64
CA LEU A 150 2.38 -14.13 -10.53
C LEU A 150 2.89 -15.17 -9.52
N CYS A 151 2.51 -16.45 -9.69
CA CYS A 151 2.94 -17.58 -8.87
C CYS A 151 4.28 -18.15 -9.37
N SER A 152 5.30 -17.30 -9.47
CA SER A 152 6.64 -17.72 -9.86
C SER A 152 7.67 -16.85 -9.15
N SER A 153 8.74 -17.47 -8.67
CA SER A 153 9.89 -16.79 -8.07
C SER A 153 10.70 -15.96 -9.06
N GLU A 154 10.40 -16.05 -10.36
CA GLU A 154 11.06 -15.28 -11.41
C GLU A 154 10.59 -13.81 -11.46
N TYR A 155 9.44 -13.50 -10.86
CA TYR A 155 8.82 -12.18 -10.91
C TYR A 155 8.88 -11.48 -9.56
N ASN A 156 8.99 -10.17 -9.60
CA ASN A 156 8.76 -9.30 -8.45
C ASN A 156 7.52 -8.45 -8.73
N VAL A 157 6.45 -8.68 -7.97
CA VAL A 157 5.27 -7.82 -8.03
C VAL A 157 5.42 -6.74 -6.97
N ASN A 158 5.82 -5.55 -7.41
CA ASN A 158 6.04 -4.41 -6.53
C ASN A 158 4.75 -4.03 -5.83
N TRP A 159 3.67 -3.81 -6.58
CA TRP A 159 2.37 -3.57 -5.99
C TRP A 159 1.24 -4.23 -6.78
N PHE A 160 0.28 -4.77 -6.03
CA PHE A 160 -0.97 -5.31 -6.55
C PHE A 160 -2.12 -4.58 -5.87
N THR A 161 -2.93 -3.87 -6.65
CA THR A 161 -3.97 -2.98 -6.14
C THR A 161 -5.34 -3.32 -6.74
N ILE A 162 -6.35 -3.46 -5.90
CA ILE A 162 -7.76 -3.49 -6.31
C ILE A 162 -8.50 -2.35 -5.61
N LYS A 163 -9.03 -1.42 -6.40
CA LYS A 163 -9.78 -0.25 -5.91
C LYS A 163 -11.14 -0.17 -6.59
N TYR A 164 -12.20 -0.07 -5.78
CA TYR A 164 -13.52 0.28 -6.27
C TYR A 164 -13.71 1.81 -6.27
N HIS A 165 -14.17 2.36 -7.40
CA HIS A 165 -14.51 3.77 -7.55
C HIS A 165 -16.03 3.97 -7.48
N PRO A 166 -16.54 4.71 -6.49
CA PRO A 166 -17.96 5.08 -6.43
C PRO A 166 -18.30 6.09 -7.53
N GLY A 167 -19.44 5.89 -8.19
CA GLY A 167 -20.00 6.85 -9.16
C GLY A 167 -19.37 6.88 -10.56
N MET A 168 -18.37 6.04 -10.85
CA MET A 168 -17.94 5.79 -12.24
C MET A 168 -18.78 4.65 -12.82
N GLY A 169 -19.40 4.83 -13.98
CA GLY A 169 -20.11 3.74 -14.68
C GLY A 169 -21.10 4.28 -15.70
N LYS A 170 -20.77 4.18 -16.98
CA LYS A 170 -21.60 4.74 -18.07
C LYS A 170 -22.41 3.69 -18.84
N LYS A 171 -22.26 2.39 -18.54
CA LYS A 171 -22.89 1.31 -19.33
C LYS A 171 -23.63 0.31 -18.44
N ALA A 172 -24.82 -0.07 -18.91
CA ALA A 172 -25.55 -1.21 -18.38
C ALA A 172 -24.76 -2.49 -18.68
N ARG A 173 -24.69 -3.39 -17.69
CA ARG A 173 -24.03 -4.70 -17.75
C ARG A 173 -24.38 -5.45 -19.04
N ASP A 174 -23.38 -5.87 -19.81
CA ASP A 174 -23.53 -6.95 -20.77
C ASP A 174 -23.45 -8.29 -20.02
N PRO A 175 -24.52 -9.13 -19.97
CA PRO A 175 -24.57 -10.35 -19.17
C PRO A 175 -23.74 -11.52 -19.74
N GLY A 176 -22.66 -11.24 -20.47
CA GLY A 176 -21.77 -12.24 -21.05
C GLY A 176 -21.31 -13.26 -20.00
N SER A 177 -21.86 -14.47 -20.06
CA SER A 177 -21.46 -15.58 -19.20
C SER A 177 -20.20 -16.22 -19.79
N LEU A 178 -19.06 -15.93 -19.20
CA LEU A 178 -17.85 -16.69 -19.49
C LEU A 178 -17.93 -18.03 -18.75
N ARG A 179 -18.23 -19.09 -19.49
CA ARG A 179 -18.20 -20.47 -18.97
C ARG A 179 -16.76 -20.96 -18.93
N PHE A 180 -16.06 -20.65 -17.85
CA PHE A 180 -14.79 -21.29 -17.53
C PHE A 180 -14.95 -22.08 -16.23
N GLN A 181 -14.61 -23.37 -16.25
CA GLN A 181 -14.61 -24.21 -15.06
C GLN A 181 -13.24 -24.15 -14.40
N PRO A 182 -13.11 -23.55 -13.22
CA PRO A 182 -11.83 -23.44 -12.56
C PRO A 182 -11.59 -24.69 -11.71
N LYS A 183 -10.65 -25.56 -12.12
CA LYS A 183 -10.14 -26.61 -11.22
C LYS A 183 -9.23 -25.98 -10.18
N GLU A 184 -9.68 -26.05 -8.94
CA GLU A 184 -8.97 -25.74 -7.68
C GLU A 184 -8.29 -24.37 -7.61
N LEU A 185 -8.05 -23.89 -6.41
CA LEU A 185 -7.27 -22.67 -6.16
C LEU A 185 -5.79 -22.95 -6.41
N LEU A 186 -4.96 -21.93 -6.23
CA LEU A 186 -3.55 -22.09 -5.88
C LEU A 186 -3.41 -23.32 -4.97
N GLN A 187 -2.75 -24.36 -5.48
CA GLN A 187 -2.52 -25.53 -4.65
C GLN A 187 -1.63 -25.11 -3.48
N PRO A 188 -1.77 -25.74 -2.30
CA PRO A 188 -0.86 -25.51 -1.19
C PRO A 188 0.60 -25.63 -1.67
N GLY A 189 1.35 -24.52 -1.65
CA GLY A 189 2.72 -24.44 -2.18
C GLY A 189 2.94 -23.42 -3.30
N ASN A 190 1.88 -22.89 -3.92
CA ASN A 190 2.02 -21.79 -4.88
C ASN A 190 2.19 -20.46 -4.14
N GLU A 191 3.43 -19.96 -4.06
CA GLU A 191 3.72 -18.65 -3.50
C GLU A 191 3.52 -17.55 -4.55
N ILE A 192 2.73 -16.53 -4.21
CA ILE A 192 2.58 -15.34 -5.05
C ILE A 192 3.66 -14.33 -4.65
N ALA A 193 4.46 -13.88 -5.62
CA ALA A 193 5.59 -12.99 -5.39
C ALA A 193 5.18 -11.50 -5.23
N ILE A 194 4.14 -11.24 -4.42
CA ILE A 194 3.65 -9.88 -4.12
C ILE A 194 4.31 -9.36 -2.85
N THR A 195 4.92 -8.18 -2.95
CA THR A 195 5.56 -7.50 -1.81
C THR A 195 4.66 -6.42 -1.18
N ASN A 196 3.82 -5.76 -1.98
CA ASN A 196 2.84 -4.79 -1.50
C ASN A 196 1.44 -5.09 -2.06
N LEU A 197 0.46 -5.29 -1.19
CA LEU A 197 -0.91 -5.60 -1.55
C LEU A 197 -1.86 -4.55 -0.98
N GLN A 198 -2.69 -3.93 -1.83
CA GLN A 198 -3.70 -2.97 -1.44
C GLN A 198 -5.08 -3.39 -1.94
N LEU A 199 -6.02 -3.59 -1.02
CA LEU A 199 -7.42 -3.89 -1.29
C LEU A 199 -8.28 -2.79 -0.64
N HIS A 200 -9.09 -2.08 -1.41
CA HIS A 200 -9.88 -0.94 -0.93
C HIS A 200 -11.35 -1.05 -1.37
N LEU A 201 -12.28 -0.74 -0.45
CA LEU A 201 -13.73 -0.81 -0.68
C LEU A 201 -14.19 -2.21 -1.13
N PHE A 202 -13.57 -3.23 -0.56
CA PHE A 202 -13.73 -4.61 -0.94
C PHE A 202 -14.68 -5.35 0.03
N ASN A 203 -15.66 -6.10 -0.51
CA ASN A 203 -16.45 -7.03 0.29
C ASN A 203 -15.59 -8.27 0.62
N SER A 204 -14.89 -8.20 1.76
CA SER A 204 -13.86 -9.13 2.27
C SER A 204 -14.19 -10.63 2.25
N THR A 205 -15.43 -11.05 1.98
CA THR A 205 -15.87 -12.45 2.10
C THR A 205 -15.42 -13.37 0.95
N HIS A 206 -15.09 -12.84 -0.24
CA HIS A 206 -14.80 -13.68 -1.41
C HIS A 206 -13.35 -13.62 -1.90
N LEU A 207 -12.70 -12.45 -1.96
CA LEU A 207 -11.32 -12.35 -2.45
C LEU A 207 -10.29 -12.84 -1.45
N LEU A 208 -10.48 -12.59 -0.15
CA LEU A 208 -9.55 -13.08 0.86
C LEU A 208 -9.43 -14.61 0.78
N LYS A 209 -10.51 -15.34 0.46
CA LYS A 209 -10.48 -16.78 0.22
C LYS A 209 -9.61 -17.22 -0.97
N HIS A 210 -9.27 -16.32 -1.89
CA HIS A 210 -8.34 -16.61 -2.99
C HIS A 210 -6.90 -16.23 -2.67
N LEU A 211 -6.70 -15.37 -1.68
CA LEU A 211 -5.38 -14.92 -1.23
C LEU A 211 -4.90 -15.67 0.00
N VAL A 212 -5.77 -16.48 0.60
CA VAL A 212 -5.58 -17.16 1.87
C VAL A 212 -6.01 -18.63 1.74
N ASP A 213 -5.23 -19.54 2.32
CA ASP A 213 -5.54 -20.98 2.36
C ASP A 213 -6.62 -21.34 3.40
N GLU A 214 -6.99 -22.63 3.47
CA GLU A 214 -7.99 -23.13 4.44
C GLU A 214 -7.61 -22.90 5.90
N SER A 215 -6.33 -22.68 6.19
CA SER A 215 -5.80 -22.44 7.54
C SER A 215 -5.73 -20.96 7.92
N GLY A 216 -5.99 -20.05 6.97
CA GLY A 216 -5.88 -18.62 7.18
C GLY A 216 -4.55 -18.00 6.74
N CYS A 217 -3.62 -18.79 6.19
CA CYS A 217 -2.31 -18.29 5.73
C CYS A 217 -2.39 -17.64 4.35
N PHE A 218 -1.77 -16.47 4.19
CA PHE A 218 -1.70 -15.82 2.88
C PHE A 218 -0.78 -16.61 1.92
N TYR A 219 -1.19 -16.73 0.65
CA TYR A 219 -0.33 -17.25 -0.43
C TYR A 219 0.82 -16.29 -0.79
N CYS A 220 0.80 -15.05 -0.30
CA CYS A 220 1.85 -14.03 -0.50
C CYS A 220 2.83 -14.04 0.70
N SER A 221 3.73 -15.02 0.79
CA SER A 221 4.66 -15.15 1.93
C SER A 221 5.67 -14.00 2.03
N ASN A 222 6.03 -13.38 0.90
CA ASN A 222 6.98 -12.26 0.79
C ASN A 222 6.35 -10.87 1.06
N LEU A 223 5.11 -10.82 1.54
CA LEU A 223 4.38 -9.58 1.70
C LEU A 223 4.99 -8.72 2.83
N LYS A 224 5.36 -7.49 2.47
CA LYS A 224 5.92 -6.48 3.39
C LYS A 224 4.91 -5.40 3.74
N SER A 225 4.01 -5.04 2.81
CA SER A 225 2.95 -4.07 3.05
C SER A 225 1.60 -4.64 2.69
N LEU A 226 0.65 -4.54 3.62
CA LEU A 226 -0.71 -4.99 3.45
C LEU A 226 -1.67 -3.87 3.85
N ASP A 227 -2.38 -3.34 2.85
CA ASP A 227 -3.45 -2.37 3.05
C ASP A 227 -4.81 -3.05 2.81
N LEU A 228 -5.54 -3.22 3.91
CA LEU A 228 -6.89 -3.75 3.97
C LEU A 228 -7.89 -2.70 4.46
N SER A 229 -7.59 -1.41 4.30
CA SER A 229 -8.48 -0.35 4.73
C SER A 229 -9.79 -0.33 3.93
N PHE A 230 -10.88 0.13 4.56
CA PHE A 230 -12.20 0.26 3.92
C PHE A 230 -12.81 -1.07 3.42
N ASN A 231 -12.62 -2.20 4.13
CA ASN A 231 -13.06 -3.53 3.66
C ASN A 231 -14.11 -4.21 4.55
N ASN A 232 -14.74 -3.46 5.46
CA ASN A 232 -15.72 -3.97 6.42
C ASN A 232 -15.21 -5.17 7.25
N ILE A 233 -13.91 -5.26 7.53
CA ILE A 233 -13.31 -6.35 8.30
C ILE A 233 -13.82 -6.29 9.74
N THR A 234 -14.36 -7.41 10.20
CA THR A 234 -14.82 -7.60 11.59
C THR A 234 -13.79 -8.39 12.39
N ASP A 235 -13.97 -8.41 13.71
CA ASP A 235 -13.12 -9.18 14.63
C ASP A 235 -13.01 -10.66 14.20
N HIS A 236 -14.11 -11.27 13.76
CA HIS A 236 -14.15 -12.65 13.33
C HIS A 236 -13.32 -12.89 12.06
N ILE A 237 -13.39 -11.96 11.09
CA ILE A 237 -12.59 -12.07 9.86
C ILE A 237 -11.11 -11.95 10.22
N LEU A 238 -10.73 -10.96 11.05
CA LEU A 238 -9.34 -10.78 11.46
C LEU A 238 -8.79 -12.00 12.22
N GLU A 239 -9.59 -12.61 13.10
CA GLU A 239 -9.23 -13.83 13.83
C GLU A 239 -8.87 -15.01 12.90
N THR A 240 -9.57 -15.12 11.76
CA THR A 240 -9.30 -16.19 10.78
C THR A 240 -8.03 -15.97 9.97
N LEU A 241 -7.49 -14.76 9.93
CA LEU A 241 -6.31 -14.44 9.13
C LEU A 241 -5.02 -14.73 9.90
N ARG A 242 -4.05 -15.30 9.20
CA ARG A 242 -2.66 -15.47 9.66
C ARG A 242 -1.78 -14.60 8.78
N LEU A 243 -1.52 -13.39 9.27
CA LEU A 243 -0.72 -12.38 8.58
C LEU A 243 0.71 -12.88 8.30
N PRO A 244 1.37 -12.51 7.19
CA PRO A 244 2.73 -12.95 6.88
C PRO A 244 3.78 -12.45 7.90
N ALA A 245 4.78 -13.27 8.22
CA ALA A 245 5.83 -12.92 9.20
C ALA A 245 6.81 -11.83 8.72
N LEU A 246 6.93 -11.63 7.41
CA LEU A 246 7.76 -10.58 6.80
C LEU A 246 7.07 -9.21 6.72
N LEU A 247 5.84 -9.11 7.24
CA LEU A 247 5.04 -7.90 7.15
C LEU A 247 5.66 -6.77 7.97
N GLU A 248 5.92 -5.64 7.32
CA GLU A 248 6.47 -4.40 7.89
C GLU A 248 5.38 -3.34 8.09
N HIS A 249 4.37 -3.30 7.22
CA HIS A 249 3.30 -2.30 7.26
C HIS A 249 1.93 -2.95 7.15
N LEU A 250 1.04 -2.66 8.10
CA LEU A 250 -0.34 -3.13 8.11
C LEU A 250 -1.32 -1.97 8.28
N ASN A 251 -2.21 -1.80 7.31
CA ASN A 251 -3.31 -0.85 7.38
C ASN A 251 -4.65 -1.57 7.44
N LEU A 252 -5.32 -1.47 8.58
CA LEU A 252 -6.66 -1.98 8.88
C LEU A 252 -7.64 -0.84 9.20
N SER A 253 -7.32 0.40 8.83
CA SER A 253 -8.17 1.55 9.12
C SER A 253 -9.51 1.50 8.39
N ASN A 254 -10.52 2.20 8.89
CA ASN A 254 -11.85 2.30 8.26
C ASN A 254 -12.50 0.93 8.06
N ASN A 255 -12.44 0.07 9.07
CA ASN A 255 -13.09 -1.24 9.11
C ASN A 255 -14.13 -1.30 10.24
N LEU A 256 -14.59 -2.50 10.60
CA LEU A 256 -15.64 -2.72 11.60
C LEU A 256 -15.11 -3.45 12.85
N LEU A 257 -13.83 -3.29 13.17
CA LEU A 257 -13.21 -3.90 14.35
C LEU A 257 -13.79 -3.29 15.63
N LYS A 258 -14.04 -4.12 16.64
CA LYS A 258 -14.63 -3.73 17.94
C LYS A 258 -13.78 -4.15 19.13
N ILE A 259 -13.24 -5.37 19.10
CA ILE A 259 -12.48 -5.94 20.20
C ILE A 259 -11.19 -6.58 19.66
N VAL A 260 -10.06 -5.96 19.98
CA VAL A 260 -8.74 -6.44 19.57
C VAL A 260 -8.07 -7.13 20.76
N THR A 261 -7.93 -8.45 20.68
CA THR A 261 -7.22 -9.28 21.68
C THR A 261 -6.15 -10.14 21.01
N ASN A 262 -5.32 -10.87 21.77
CA ASN A 262 -4.38 -11.85 21.21
C ASN A 262 -5.06 -12.90 20.31
N ARG A 263 -6.34 -13.21 20.57
CA ARG A 263 -7.12 -14.13 19.76
C ARG A 263 -7.50 -13.50 18.41
N THR A 264 -7.95 -12.24 18.43
CA THR A 264 -8.36 -11.50 17.25
C THR A 264 -7.14 -11.13 16.38
N PHE A 265 -6.11 -10.55 17.00
CA PHE A 265 -4.89 -10.09 16.34
C PHE A 265 -3.69 -10.89 16.83
N LYS A 266 -3.34 -11.93 16.06
CA LYS A 266 -2.24 -12.85 16.36
C LYS A 266 -0.91 -12.21 15.95
N PHE A 267 -0.35 -11.37 16.81
CA PHE A 267 0.85 -10.58 16.50
C PHE A 267 2.18 -11.31 16.78
N HIS A 268 2.15 -12.49 17.38
CA HIS A 268 3.34 -13.13 17.96
C HIS A 268 4.46 -13.44 16.97
N HIS A 269 4.13 -13.63 15.69
CA HIS A 269 5.09 -13.88 14.61
C HIS A 269 5.40 -12.63 13.76
N LEU A 270 4.84 -11.46 14.11
CA LEU A 270 4.97 -10.20 13.36
C LEU A 270 6.14 -9.35 13.86
N ASN A 271 7.32 -9.96 14.03
CA ASN A 271 8.50 -9.30 14.60
C ASN A 271 9.01 -8.12 13.74
N ASN A 272 8.76 -8.17 12.43
CA ASN A 272 9.18 -7.14 11.47
C ASN A 272 8.19 -5.97 11.34
N LEU A 273 7.03 -6.03 11.98
CA LEU A 273 5.98 -5.02 11.81
C LEU A 273 6.45 -3.69 12.38
N LYS A 274 6.56 -2.67 11.53
CA LYS A 274 7.00 -1.30 11.86
C LYS A 274 5.84 -0.33 12.02
N SER A 275 4.75 -0.52 11.27
CA SER A 275 3.57 0.35 11.38
C SER A 275 2.26 -0.44 11.39
N LEU A 276 1.39 -0.10 12.35
CA LEU A 276 0.05 -0.64 12.48
C LEU A 276 -0.98 0.49 12.50
N ASN A 277 -1.84 0.53 11.49
CA ASN A 277 -2.95 1.48 11.43
C ASN A 277 -4.29 0.78 11.67
N LEU A 278 -4.94 1.12 12.78
CA LEU A 278 -6.26 0.64 13.23
C LEU A 278 -7.28 1.80 13.34
N SER A 279 -6.98 2.96 12.75
CA SER A 279 -7.80 4.17 12.88
C SER A 279 -9.20 4.02 12.27
N ASN A 280 -10.16 4.81 12.72
CA ASN A 280 -11.53 4.85 12.20
C ASN A 280 -12.20 3.47 12.18
N ASN A 281 -12.05 2.72 13.26
CA ASN A 281 -12.81 1.49 13.52
C ASN A 281 -13.84 1.77 14.63
N ASN A 282 -14.43 0.72 15.20
CA ASN A 282 -15.31 0.81 16.37
C ASN A 282 -14.67 0.19 17.61
N ILE A 283 -13.32 0.26 17.73
CA ILE A 283 -12.59 -0.46 18.76
C ILE A 283 -12.92 0.16 20.12
N MET A 284 -13.64 -0.59 20.95
CA MET A 284 -13.96 -0.20 22.32
C MET A 284 -12.94 -0.76 23.32
N LYS A 285 -12.20 -1.80 22.91
CA LYS A 285 -11.36 -2.60 23.79
C LYS A 285 -10.12 -3.12 23.06
N LEU A 286 -8.95 -2.80 23.62
CA LEU A 286 -7.64 -3.25 23.16
C LEU A 286 -6.93 -3.97 24.32
N GLU A 287 -6.83 -5.29 24.23
CA GLU A 287 -6.22 -6.16 25.26
C GLU A 287 -5.21 -7.11 24.62
N LEU A 288 -3.99 -6.60 24.44
CA LEU A 288 -2.86 -7.39 23.97
C LEU A 288 -1.90 -7.63 25.13
N HIS A 289 -1.50 -8.89 25.30
CA HIS A 289 -0.64 -9.34 26.39
C HIS A 289 0.48 -10.22 25.85
N ASP A 290 1.59 -10.27 26.58
CA ASP A 290 2.68 -11.19 26.24
C ASP A 290 2.26 -12.63 26.55
N HIS A 291 2.74 -13.57 25.74
CA HIS A 291 2.56 -14.99 26.04
C HIS A 291 3.47 -15.42 27.21
N GLN A 292 2.94 -16.28 28.08
CA GLN A 292 3.66 -16.79 29.27
C GLN A 292 4.83 -17.74 28.93
N SER A 293 5.05 -18.09 27.65
CA SER A 293 6.04 -19.07 27.22
C SER A 293 7.38 -18.42 26.83
N THR A 294 8.30 -18.38 27.79
CA THR A 294 9.76 -18.64 27.71
C THR A 294 10.69 -17.93 26.72
N GLU A 295 10.22 -17.17 25.72
CA GLU A 295 11.13 -16.38 24.88
C GLU A 295 11.26 -14.97 25.45
N HIS A 296 12.18 -14.82 26.42
CA HIS A 296 12.59 -13.53 26.97
C HIS A 296 13.22 -12.56 25.93
N ASP A 297 13.26 -12.94 24.64
CA ASP A 297 13.97 -12.27 23.56
C ASP A 297 13.10 -11.98 22.30
N SER A 298 11.76 -12.02 22.41
CA SER A 298 10.91 -11.60 21.29
C SER A 298 11.06 -10.09 21.05
N HIS A 299 11.87 -9.73 20.05
CA HIS A 299 12.07 -8.35 19.60
C HIS A 299 11.00 -7.97 18.56
N TYR A 300 10.14 -7.01 18.91
CA TYR A 300 9.17 -6.41 18.01
C TYR A 300 9.67 -5.07 17.48
N ALA A 301 9.60 -4.84 16.17
CA ALA A 301 10.07 -3.63 15.52
C ALA A 301 9.00 -2.53 15.36
N LEU A 302 7.89 -2.59 16.10
CA LEU A 302 6.76 -1.68 15.90
C LEU A 302 7.10 -0.28 16.36
N GLU A 303 7.17 0.66 15.41
CA GLU A 303 7.52 2.05 15.67
C GLU A 303 6.29 2.97 15.68
N GLN A 304 5.23 2.61 14.94
CA GLN A 304 4.07 3.47 14.71
C GLN A 304 2.76 2.72 14.96
N ILE A 305 1.90 3.30 15.79
CA ILE A 305 0.53 2.84 15.97
C ILE A 305 -0.47 3.99 15.84
N ASN A 306 -1.46 3.77 14.99
CA ASN A 306 -2.60 4.69 14.84
C ASN A 306 -3.89 3.99 15.27
N LEU A 307 -4.53 4.54 16.31
CA LEU A 307 -5.79 4.11 16.90
C LEU A 307 -6.82 5.26 16.88
N ALA A 308 -6.58 6.31 16.09
CA ALA A 308 -7.44 7.48 16.04
C ALA A 308 -8.88 7.14 15.62
N GLY A 309 -9.87 7.90 16.08
CA GLY A 309 -11.26 7.74 15.63
C GLY A 309 -11.86 6.39 16.01
N ASN A 310 -11.58 5.91 17.22
CA ASN A 310 -12.16 4.68 17.78
C ASN A 310 -13.02 5.01 19.01
N LEU A 311 -13.42 3.98 19.77
CA LEU A 311 -14.27 4.12 20.96
C LEU A 311 -13.52 3.71 22.23
N LEU A 312 -12.18 3.83 22.23
CA LEU A 312 -11.35 3.38 23.35
C LEU A 312 -11.61 4.23 24.58
N THR A 313 -11.84 3.59 25.73
CA THR A 313 -11.88 4.23 27.05
C THR A 313 -10.57 4.08 27.82
N GLY A 314 -9.68 3.17 27.37
CA GLY A 314 -8.36 2.94 27.96
C GLY A 314 -7.42 2.22 26.98
N TYR A 315 -6.11 2.35 27.24
CA TYR A 315 -5.04 1.88 26.34
C TYR A 315 -3.84 1.28 27.11
N ARG A 316 -4.08 0.78 28.33
CA ARG A 316 -3.02 0.33 29.25
C ARG A 316 -2.05 -0.69 28.63
N CYS A 317 -2.53 -1.54 27.72
CA CYS A 317 -1.69 -2.52 27.05
C CYS A 317 -0.52 -1.89 26.26
N LEU A 318 -0.63 -0.62 25.84
CA LEU A 318 0.45 0.07 25.13
C LEU A 318 1.72 0.15 25.99
N SER A 319 1.62 0.32 27.31
CA SER A 319 2.79 0.32 28.20
C SER A 319 3.22 -1.06 28.68
N GLU A 320 2.33 -2.05 28.63
CA GLU A 320 2.54 -3.35 29.27
C GLU A 320 2.98 -4.45 28.30
N CYS A 321 2.58 -4.38 27.02
CA CYS A 321 2.85 -5.44 26.04
C CYS A 321 4.14 -5.16 25.25
N ASN A 322 4.93 -6.21 25.04
CA ASN A 322 6.22 -6.16 24.36
C ASN A 322 6.12 -5.68 22.91
N LEU A 323 4.97 -5.91 22.25
CA LEU A 323 4.69 -5.40 20.91
C LEU A 323 4.93 -3.89 20.79
N PHE A 324 4.68 -3.13 21.86
CA PHE A 324 4.69 -1.67 21.83
C PHE A 324 5.98 -1.05 22.38
N ARG A 325 6.98 -1.84 22.78
CA ARG A 325 8.21 -1.35 23.44
C ARG A 325 8.97 -0.35 22.57
N GLU A 326 9.07 -0.62 21.27
CA GLU A 326 9.80 0.21 20.29
C GLU A 326 8.95 1.34 19.69
N VAL A 327 7.71 1.51 20.15
CA VAL A 327 6.78 2.48 19.57
C VAL A 327 7.23 3.90 19.88
N ARG A 328 7.37 4.69 18.82
CA ARG A 328 7.80 6.09 18.82
C ARG A 328 6.66 7.05 18.51
N TYR A 329 5.66 6.61 17.73
CA TYR A 329 4.57 7.45 17.27
C TYR A 329 3.22 6.80 17.61
N ILE A 330 2.42 7.53 18.39
CA ILE A 330 1.11 7.05 18.89
C ILE A 330 0.05 8.08 18.54
N ASP A 331 -0.98 7.65 17.84
CA ASP A 331 -2.18 8.45 17.61
C ASP A 331 -3.39 7.77 18.26
N LEU A 332 -3.87 8.35 19.34
CA LEU A 332 -5.09 7.98 20.08
C LEU A 332 -6.17 9.07 19.93
N SER A 333 -6.03 9.96 18.94
CA SER A 333 -6.94 11.08 18.81
C SER A 333 -8.38 10.63 18.56
N LYS A 334 -9.37 11.43 18.96
CA LYS A 334 -10.80 11.18 18.73
C LYS A 334 -11.25 9.81 19.26
N ASN A 335 -10.97 9.55 20.53
CA ASN A 335 -11.43 8.37 21.26
C ASN A 335 -12.31 8.79 22.46
N LEU A 336 -12.66 7.85 23.34
CA LEU A 336 -13.47 8.07 24.55
C LEU A 336 -12.63 8.00 25.83
N ILE A 337 -11.35 8.35 25.77
CA ILE A 337 -10.42 8.18 26.90
C ILE A 337 -10.72 9.25 27.95
N GLU A 338 -11.02 8.81 29.17
CA GLU A 338 -11.27 9.68 30.33
C GLU A 338 -10.08 9.74 31.30
N ASN A 339 -9.26 8.67 31.34
CA ASN A 339 -8.11 8.57 32.23
C ASN A 339 -6.89 8.10 31.45
N LEU A 340 -5.79 8.82 31.60
CA LEU A 340 -4.52 8.46 30.97
C LEU A 340 -3.80 7.40 31.80
N THR A 341 -3.21 6.42 31.12
CA THR A 341 -2.23 5.48 31.68
C THR A 341 -0.85 5.77 31.09
N PRO A 342 0.25 5.30 31.73
CA PRO A 342 1.58 5.47 31.18
C PRO A 342 1.69 5.04 29.72
N PHE A 343 2.50 5.76 28.95
CA PHE A 343 2.83 5.45 27.56
C PHE A 343 4.13 4.64 27.45
N PRO A 344 4.40 3.99 26.30
CA PRO A 344 5.71 3.43 25.99
C PRO A 344 6.85 4.42 26.24
N PHE A 345 7.92 3.95 26.86
CA PHE A 345 9.05 4.80 27.27
C PHE A 345 9.80 5.46 26.10
N LEU A 346 9.73 4.87 24.89
CA LEU A 346 10.35 5.38 23.67
C LEU A 346 9.45 6.30 22.84
N ALA A 347 8.20 6.56 23.28
CA ALA A 347 7.30 7.42 22.51
C ALA A 347 7.84 8.85 22.41
N VAL A 348 7.98 9.33 21.18
CA VAL A 348 8.50 10.67 20.84
C VAL A 348 7.38 11.61 20.39
N MET A 349 6.31 11.06 19.82
CA MET A 349 5.13 11.80 19.39
C MET A 349 3.86 11.10 19.86
N ILE A 350 3.01 11.84 20.56
CA ILE A 350 1.71 11.36 21.05
C ILE A 350 0.62 12.34 20.64
N ASP A 351 -0.44 11.84 20.00
CA ASP A 351 -1.69 12.56 19.80
C ASP A 351 -2.80 11.93 20.65
N VAL A 352 -3.36 12.72 21.55
CA VAL A 352 -4.50 12.35 22.40
C VAL A 352 -5.63 13.38 22.27
N SER A 353 -5.59 14.23 21.26
CA SER A 353 -6.62 15.23 20.99
C SER A 353 -7.98 14.59 20.71
N GLY A 354 -9.08 15.25 21.05
CA GLY A 354 -10.44 14.77 20.84
C GLY A 354 -10.90 13.67 21.81
N ASN A 355 -10.26 13.57 22.97
CA ASN A 355 -10.68 12.70 24.08
C ASN A 355 -11.36 13.50 25.21
N TYR A 356 -11.76 12.82 26.29
CA TYR A 356 -12.61 13.36 27.36
C TYR A 356 -11.90 13.51 28.71
N PHE A 357 -10.59 13.24 28.78
CA PHE A 357 -9.82 13.46 30.00
C PHE A 357 -9.59 14.95 30.26
N ALA A 358 -9.58 15.33 31.53
CA ALA A 358 -9.18 16.67 31.95
C ALA A 358 -7.66 16.69 32.14
N LEU A 359 -6.97 17.59 31.43
CA LEU A 359 -5.55 17.88 31.64
C LEU A 359 -5.38 18.73 32.91
N HIS A 360 -5.58 18.16 34.10
CA HIS A 360 -5.52 18.93 35.35
C HIS A 360 -4.52 18.28 36.33
N GLY A 361 -3.44 19.00 36.64
CA GLY A 361 -2.55 18.74 37.78
C GLY A 361 -1.73 17.44 37.74
N HIS A 362 -1.34 16.94 38.92
CA HIS A 362 -0.42 15.81 39.16
C HIS A 362 -0.75 14.50 38.43
N GLN A 363 -1.94 14.38 37.83
CA GLN A 363 -2.36 13.21 37.05
C GLN A 363 -1.52 12.97 35.79
N MET A 364 -0.78 13.98 35.31
CA MET A 364 0.11 13.84 34.15
C MET A 364 1.52 13.35 34.51
N VAL A 365 1.90 13.43 35.79
CA VAL A 365 3.25 13.06 36.25
C VAL A 365 3.45 11.56 36.07
N GLY A 366 4.47 11.19 35.30
CA GLY A 366 4.78 9.79 34.99
C GLY A 366 3.88 9.12 33.95
N VAL A 367 2.89 9.84 33.38
CA VAL A 367 2.07 9.33 32.28
C VAL A 367 2.83 9.41 30.96
N PHE A 368 3.44 10.55 30.68
CA PHE A 368 4.18 10.80 29.46
C PHE A 368 5.67 10.46 29.64
N PRO A 369 6.34 9.91 28.61
CA PRO A 369 7.76 9.59 28.71
C PRO A 369 8.60 10.86 28.64
N ARG A 370 9.73 10.87 29.36
CA ARG A 370 10.68 11.99 29.37
C ARG A 370 11.27 12.31 27.99
N GLY A 371 11.28 11.34 27.07
CA GLY A 371 11.75 11.50 25.69
C GLY A 371 10.73 12.14 24.74
N LEU A 372 9.53 12.48 25.21
CA LEU A 372 8.47 13.04 24.38
C LEU A 372 8.90 14.39 23.79
N ARG A 373 8.77 14.54 22.46
CA ARG A 373 9.11 15.77 21.74
C ARG A 373 7.89 16.48 21.16
N LYS A 374 6.84 15.74 20.82
CA LYS A 374 5.59 16.29 20.27
C LYS A 374 4.37 15.76 21.01
N LEU A 375 3.51 16.66 21.45
CA LEU A 375 2.26 16.34 22.13
C LEU A 375 1.10 17.09 21.49
N CYS A 376 0.09 16.36 21.04
CA CYS A 376 -1.18 16.92 20.59
C CYS A 376 -2.28 16.61 21.61
N VAL A 377 -2.96 17.65 22.09
CA VAL A 377 -4.03 17.52 23.10
C VAL A 377 -5.25 18.34 22.73
N SER A 378 -6.38 18.01 23.36
CA SER A 378 -7.53 18.91 23.39
C SER A 378 -7.54 19.69 24.68
N ALA A 379 -7.49 21.01 24.58
CA ALA A 379 -7.80 21.90 25.68
C ALA A 379 -8.70 23.02 25.18
N ALA A 380 -9.77 23.28 25.91
CA ALA A 380 -10.57 24.48 25.73
C ALA A 380 -9.81 25.62 26.43
N MET A 381 -8.80 26.20 25.78
CA MET A 381 -8.06 27.32 26.35
C MET A 381 -8.57 28.65 25.78
N PRO A 382 -9.22 29.49 26.61
CA PRO A 382 -9.84 30.72 26.12
C PRO A 382 -8.87 31.89 25.87
N THR A 383 -7.57 31.79 26.24
CA THR A 383 -6.58 32.88 26.05
C THR A 383 -5.13 32.41 25.89
N ASP A 384 -4.26 33.26 25.33
CA ASP A 384 -2.81 33.01 25.19
C ASP A 384 -2.07 32.86 26.53
N GLN A 385 -2.54 33.52 27.58
CA GLN A 385 -1.96 33.43 28.92
C GLN A 385 -2.10 32.02 29.50
N CYS A 386 -3.26 31.38 29.28
CA CYS A 386 -3.49 30.00 29.69
C CYS A 386 -2.57 29.01 28.95
N TYR A 387 -2.22 29.29 27.68
CA TYR A 387 -1.28 28.45 26.93
C TYR A 387 0.11 28.45 27.57
N GLY A 388 0.64 29.63 27.93
CA GLY A 388 1.97 29.75 28.55
C GLY A 388 2.05 29.07 29.91
N GLU A 389 1.03 29.22 30.76
CA GLU A 389 0.95 28.55 32.06
C GLU A 389 0.86 27.02 31.92
N PHE A 390 0.06 26.54 30.96
CA PHE A 390 -0.07 25.12 30.69
C PHE A 390 1.22 24.51 30.12
N ALA A 391 1.87 25.19 29.18
CA ALA A 391 3.18 24.79 28.67
C ALA A 391 4.23 24.72 29.78
N ARG A 392 4.28 25.72 30.67
CA ARG A 392 5.19 25.73 31.82
C ARG A 392 4.90 24.58 32.78
N PHE A 393 3.63 24.27 33.04
CA PHE A 393 3.24 23.11 33.84
C PHE A 393 3.76 21.80 33.23
N LEU A 394 3.58 21.59 31.92
CA LEU A 394 4.06 20.38 31.25
C LEU A 394 5.58 20.20 31.36
N ILE A 395 6.34 21.27 31.21
CA ILE A 395 7.81 21.22 31.24
C ILE A 395 8.30 21.03 32.69
N LEU A 396 7.85 21.88 33.62
CA LEU A 396 8.39 21.92 34.98
C LEU A 396 7.79 20.85 35.89
N GLU A 397 6.46 20.69 35.88
CA GLU A 397 5.75 19.84 36.83
C GLU A 397 5.58 18.41 36.30
N ALA A 398 5.32 18.24 34.99
CA ALA A 398 5.23 16.92 34.35
C ALA A 398 6.58 16.39 33.81
N GLU A 399 7.68 17.12 34.05
CA GLU A 399 9.05 16.76 33.68
C GLU A 399 9.26 16.50 32.16
N LEU A 400 8.52 17.19 31.30
CA LEU A 400 8.62 17.03 29.84
C LEU A 400 9.64 18.00 29.22
N TRP A 401 10.87 17.95 29.71
CA TRP A 401 11.98 18.83 29.33
C TRP A 401 12.36 18.76 27.84
N ASN A 402 12.08 17.64 27.17
CA ASN A 402 12.40 17.44 25.76
C ASN A 402 11.24 17.83 24.82
N LEU A 403 10.12 18.31 25.37
CA LEU A 403 8.97 18.70 24.56
C LEU A 403 9.33 19.93 23.73
N VAL A 404 9.15 19.84 22.41
CA VAL A 404 9.47 20.91 21.45
C VAL A 404 8.20 21.48 20.81
N GLU A 405 7.23 20.61 20.54
CA GLU A 405 5.98 20.98 19.86
C GLU A 405 4.77 20.58 20.71
N LEU A 406 3.93 21.56 21.02
CA LEU A 406 2.66 21.37 21.72
C LEU A 406 1.51 21.90 20.85
N GLN A 407 0.69 20.98 20.35
CA GLN A 407 -0.48 21.30 19.54
C GLN A 407 -1.75 21.20 20.39
N ILE A 408 -2.55 22.27 20.39
CA ILE A 408 -3.84 22.32 21.10
C ILE A 408 -4.94 22.64 20.08
N CYS A 409 -5.87 21.71 19.84
CA CYS A 409 -7.06 21.87 18.98
C CYS A 409 -6.93 22.84 17.80
N GLY A 410 -6.04 22.53 16.84
CA GLY A 410 -5.88 23.31 15.59
C GLY A 410 -4.96 24.53 15.68
N VAL A 411 -4.42 24.85 16.85
CA VAL A 411 -3.36 25.85 17.04
C VAL A 411 -2.03 25.12 17.24
N ASN A 412 -1.11 25.28 16.28
CA ASN A 412 0.26 24.78 16.40
C ASN A 412 1.17 25.90 16.90
N ARG A 413 1.95 25.64 17.95
CA ARG A 413 2.90 26.59 18.51
C ARG A 413 4.19 25.86 18.93
N GLU A 414 5.31 26.41 18.51
CA GLU A 414 6.61 26.08 19.09
C GLU A 414 6.63 26.56 20.55
N LEU A 415 7.22 25.78 21.44
CA LEU A 415 7.33 26.17 22.84
C LEU A 415 8.24 27.42 22.98
N PRO A 416 7.87 28.40 23.82
CA PRO A 416 8.66 29.61 23.96
C PRO A 416 10.07 29.28 24.47
N ARG A 417 11.09 29.86 23.84
CA ARG A 417 12.51 29.69 24.26
C ARG A 417 12.81 30.16 25.68
N GLU A 418 11.90 30.92 26.30
CA GLU A 418 12.01 31.38 27.69
C GLU A 418 11.56 30.32 28.70
N VAL A 419 10.90 29.24 28.24
CA VAL A 419 10.39 28.13 29.07
C VAL A 419 11.24 26.86 28.92
N LEU A 420 11.98 26.73 27.81
CA LEU A 420 13.04 25.74 27.59
C LEU A 420 14.35 26.18 28.26
#